data_AF-A0A346P9Y8-F1
#
_entry.id   AF-A0A346P9Y8-F1
#
_cell.length_a   1.000
_cell.length_b   1.000
_cell.length_c   1.000
_cell.angle_alpha   90.00
_cell.angle_beta   90.00
_cell.angle_gamma   90.00
#
_symmetry.space_group_name_H-M   'P 1'
#
loop_
_entity.id
_entity.type
_entity.pdbx_description
1 polymer ?
#
loop_
_entity_poly.entity_id
_entity_poly.type
_entity_poly.pdbx_seq_one_letter_code
_entity_poly.pdbx_strand_id
1 'polypeptide(L)'
;MSEVLTAETWIGMGVAVVMFWGVASWAMIRTFRQEEKKISIVEDQRRIDTYSPNALEDLREWIHSRPDDPDVEVAREQYNECVDVLKSADHRFYDWSDDEVESLERL
;
A
#
# COMPACT_ATOMS: atom_id res chain seq x y z
N MET A 1 -58.15 -3.65 -7.78
CA MET A 1 -58.23 -3.62 -6.31
C MET A 1 -56.80 -3.77 -5.81
N SER A 2 -56.12 -2.67 -5.49
CA SER A 2 -54.74 -2.71 -5.01
C SER A 2 -54.75 -3.38 -3.63
N GLU A 3 -54.25 -4.61 -3.54
CA GLU A 3 -54.02 -5.28 -2.26
C GLU A 3 -52.99 -4.45 -1.49
N VAL A 4 -53.48 -3.63 -0.58
CA VAL A 4 -52.65 -2.88 0.36
C VAL A 4 -51.96 -3.91 1.24
N LEU A 5 -50.68 -4.15 0.94
CA LEU A 5 -49.82 -5.03 1.72
C LEU A 5 -49.92 -4.65 3.21
N THR A 6 -50.24 -5.63 4.05
CA THR A 6 -50.37 -5.48 5.50
C THR A 6 -49.11 -4.84 6.08
N ALA A 7 -49.26 -4.02 7.14
CA ALA A 7 -48.14 -3.34 7.78
C ALA A 7 -47.04 -4.33 8.23
N GLU A 8 -47.44 -5.53 8.66
CA GLU A 8 -46.51 -6.63 9.00
C GLU A 8 -45.63 -7.05 7.82
N THR A 9 -46.16 -7.08 6.60
CA THR A 9 -45.41 -7.44 5.38
C THR A 9 -44.38 -6.37 5.04
N TRP A 10 -44.72 -5.10 5.19
CA TRP A 10 -43.77 -3.99 5.01
C TRP A 10 -42.65 -4.02 6.04
N ILE A 11 -42.98 -4.33 7.30
CA ILE A 11 -41.99 -4.49 8.36
C ILE A 11 -41.05 -5.66 8.05
N GLY A 12 -41.59 -6.82 7.68
CA GLY A 12 -40.78 -7.99 7.32
C GLY A 12 -39.84 -7.72 6.16
N MET A 13 -40.33 -7.04 5.12
CA MET A 13 -39.52 -6.65 3.97
C MET A 13 -38.42 -5.65 4.35
N GLY A 14 -38.75 -4.64 5.16
CA GLY A 14 -37.77 -3.69 5.68
C GLY A 14 -36.67 -4.36 6.49
N VAL A 15 -37.02 -5.29 7.37
CA VAL A 15 -36.06 -6.09 8.15
C VAL A 15 -35.18 -6.93 7.24
N ALA A 16 -35.73 -7.61 6.24
CA ALA A 16 -34.96 -8.43 5.31
C ALA A 16 -33.94 -7.59 4.53
N VAL A 17 -34.34 -6.42 4.04
CA VAL A 17 -33.45 -5.48 3.33
C VAL A 17 -32.34 -4.98 4.26
N VAL A 18 -32.68 -4.54 5.48
CA VAL A 18 -31.69 -4.05 6.46
C VAL A 18 -30.73 -5.16 6.89
N MET A 19 -31.21 -6.39 7.08
CA MET A 19 -30.36 -7.51 7.44
C MET A 19 -29.40 -7.86 6.31
N PHE A 20 -29.88 -7.92 5.07
CA PHE A 20 -29.03 -8.23 3.92
C PHE A 20 -27.94 -7.18 3.72
N TRP A 21 -28.33 -5.89 3.65
CA TRP A 21 -27.38 -4.80 3.43
C TRP A 21 -26.53 -4.51 4.65
N GLY A 22 -27.12 -4.54 5.84
CA GLY A 22 -26.44 -4.26 7.09
C GLY A 22 -25.33 -5.27 7.40
N VAL A 23 -25.60 -6.57 7.21
CA VAL A 23 -24.58 -7.61 7.44
C VAL A 23 -23.47 -7.53 6.38
N ALA A 24 -23.82 -7.31 5.11
CA ALA A 24 -22.83 -7.17 4.04
C ALA A 24 -21.93 -5.93 4.25
N SER A 25 -22.52 -4.77 4.52
CA SER A 25 -21.78 -3.54 4.80
C SER A 25 -20.94 -3.65 6.08
N TRP A 26 -21.47 -4.29 7.13
CA TRP A 26 -20.72 -4.50 8.36
C TRP A 26 -19.52 -5.42 8.14
N ALA A 27 -19.69 -6.52 7.41
CA ALA A 27 -18.59 -7.43 7.07
C ALA A 27 -17.52 -6.71 6.24
N MET A 28 -17.93 -5.91 5.25
CA MET A 28 -17.02 -5.13 4.42
C MET A 28 -16.23 -4.09 5.23
N ILE A 29 -16.91 -3.28 6.06
CA ILE A 29 -16.27 -2.30 6.94
C ILE A 29 -15.33 -3.00 7.93
N ARG A 30 -15.72 -4.17 8.44
CA ARG A 30 -14.89 -4.96 9.36
C ARG A 30 -13.62 -5.48 8.68
N THR A 31 -13.73 -5.97 7.44
CA THR A 31 -12.58 -6.40 6.64
C THR A 31 -11.64 -5.23 6.40
N PHE A 32 -12.15 -4.09 5.93
CA PHE A 32 -11.32 -2.91 5.71
C PHE A 32 -10.68 -2.36 7.00
N ARG A 33 -11.40 -2.36 8.14
CA ARG A 33 -10.80 -1.97 9.44
C ARG A 33 -9.79 -2.98 9.99
N GLN A 34 -9.91 -4.26 9.65
CA GLN A 34 -8.86 -5.26 9.97
C GLN A 34 -7.60 -5.03 9.15
N GLU A 35 -7.74 -4.58 7.90
CA GLU A 35 -6.62 -4.21 7.05
C GLU A 35 -5.99 -2.87 7.47
N GLU A 36 -6.76 -1.88 7.93
CA GLU A 36 -6.21 -0.64 8.50
C GLU A 36 -5.35 -0.88 9.75
N LYS A 37 -5.70 -1.87 10.58
CA LYS A 37 -4.85 -2.24 11.73
C LYS A 37 -3.54 -2.93 11.30
N LYS A 38 -3.52 -3.56 10.12
CA LYS A 38 -2.28 -4.03 9.49
C LYS A 38 -1.49 -2.87 8.87
N ILE A 39 -2.15 -1.87 8.30
CA ILE A 39 -1.49 -0.66 7.76
C ILE A 39 -0.80 0.13 8.89
N SER A 40 -1.41 0.23 10.08
CA SER A 40 -0.76 0.90 11.23
C SER A 40 0.46 0.15 11.80
N ILE A 41 0.64 -1.13 11.48
CA ILE A 41 1.86 -1.90 11.81
C ILE A 41 2.90 -1.80 10.69
N VAL A 42 2.49 -1.43 9.46
CA VAL A 42 3.40 -1.15 8.35
C VAL A 42 3.95 0.27 8.40
N GLU A 43 3.25 1.23 9.01
CA GLU A 43 3.77 2.59 9.21
C GLU A 43 5.00 2.64 10.13
N ASP A 44 5.10 1.72 11.11
CA ASP A 44 6.27 1.58 11.99
C ASP A 44 7.40 0.73 11.36
N GLN A 45 7.15 0.15 10.17
CA GLN A 45 8.14 -0.58 9.36
C GLN A 45 8.61 0.20 8.13
N ARG A 46 8.29 1.51 8.02
CA ARG A 46 8.81 2.43 6.97
C ARG A 46 10.30 2.79 7.11
N ARG A 47 11.11 1.87 7.60
CA ARG A 47 12.58 1.93 7.49
C ARG A 47 13.19 0.59 7.12
N ILE A 48 12.34 -0.32 6.65
CA ILE A 48 12.79 -1.52 5.97
C ILE A 48 13.10 -1.10 4.55
N ASP A 49 14.40 -1.01 4.28
CA ASP A 49 14.94 -0.93 2.95
C ASP A 49 14.24 -1.95 2.03
N THR A 50 13.46 -1.41 1.07
CA THR A 50 12.53 -2.18 0.25
C THR A 50 13.24 -2.85 -0.93
N TYR A 51 14.43 -2.37 -1.31
CA TYR A 51 15.17 -2.86 -2.46
C TYR A 51 16.46 -3.55 -2.02
N SER A 52 16.72 -4.73 -2.58
CA SER A 52 18.04 -5.35 -2.47
C SER A 52 19.08 -4.56 -3.29
N PRO A 53 20.38 -4.68 -3.00
CA PRO A 53 21.44 -3.99 -3.74
C PRO A 53 21.32 -4.14 -5.27
N ASN A 54 21.11 -5.38 -5.73
CA ASN A 54 20.95 -5.68 -7.15
C ASN A 54 19.70 -4.99 -7.75
N ALA A 55 18.60 -4.93 -7.01
CA ALA A 55 17.37 -4.32 -7.52
C ALA A 55 17.50 -2.79 -7.64
N LEU A 56 18.25 -2.15 -6.73
CA LEU A 56 18.50 -0.72 -6.81
C LEU A 56 19.48 -0.37 -7.94
N GLU A 57 20.47 -1.23 -8.19
CA GLU A 57 21.38 -1.13 -9.34
C GLU A 57 20.63 -1.29 -10.67
N ASP A 58 19.76 -2.29 -10.78
CA ASP A 58 18.90 -2.52 -11.95
C ASP A 58 18.00 -1.31 -12.24
N LEU A 59 17.43 -0.70 -11.19
CA LEU A 59 16.60 0.51 -11.32
C LEU A 59 17.41 1.69 -11.83
N ARG A 60 18.63 1.89 -11.30
CA ARG A 60 19.54 2.94 -11.76
C ARG A 60 19.93 2.74 -13.23
N GLU A 61 20.27 1.51 -13.62
CA GLU A 61 20.59 1.20 -15.02
C GLU A 61 19.38 1.44 -15.92
N TRP A 62 18.19 1.03 -15.49
CA TRP A 62 16.95 1.26 -16.22
C TRP A 62 16.71 2.77 -16.46
N ILE A 63 16.85 3.61 -15.43
CA ILE A 63 16.70 5.06 -15.52
C ILE A 63 17.70 5.66 -16.53
N HIS A 64 18.96 5.23 -16.48
CA HIS A 64 19.99 5.72 -17.41
C HIS A 64 19.76 5.24 -18.85
N SER A 65 19.21 4.04 -19.03
CA SER A 65 18.96 3.46 -20.36
C SER A 65 17.73 4.03 -21.07
N ARG A 66 16.79 4.63 -20.32
CA ARG A 66 15.52 5.15 -20.85
C ARG A 66 15.19 6.56 -20.32
N PRO A 67 15.99 7.58 -20.66
CA PRO A 67 15.77 8.95 -20.17
C PRO A 67 14.50 9.62 -20.71
N ASP A 68 13.93 9.11 -21.81
CA ASP A 68 12.71 9.66 -22.44
C ASP A 68 11.44 8.85 -22.08
N ASP A 69 11.54 7.89 -21.16
CA ASP A 69 10.39 7.12 -20.71
C ASP A 69 9.46 7.99 -19.86
N PRO A 70 8.13 7.95 -20.07
CA PRO A 70 7.18 8.75 -19.30
C PRO A 70 7.26 8.52 -17.78
N ASP A 71 7.73 7.35 -17.35
CA ASP A 71 7.82 6.98 -15.93
C ASP A 71 9.21 7.25 -15.32
N VAL A 72 10.16 7.79 -16.09
CA VAL A 72 11.55 7.96 -15.63
C VAL A 72 11.70 8.90 -14.44
N GLU A 73 10.90 9.96 -14.37
CA GLU A 73 10.94 10.91 -13.25
C GLU A 73 10.39 10.30 -11.97
N VAL A 74 9.36 9.45 -12.09
CA VAL A 74 8.80 8.70 -10.97
C VAL A 74 9.81 7.65 -10.47
N ALA A 75 10.49 6.96 -11.40
CA ALA A 75 11.55 6.03 -11.05
C ALA A 75 12.74 6.71 -10.36
N ARG A 76 13.14 7.91 -10.82
CA ARG A 76 14.18 8.73 -10.19
C ARG A 76 13.79 9.17 -8.78
N GLU A 77 12.56 9.60 -8.58
CA GLU A 77 12.04 9.97 -7.26
C GLU A 77 12.09 8.78 -6.30
N GLN A 78 11.61 7.61 -6.73
CA GLN A 78 11.64 6.38 -5.92
C GLN A 78 13.07 5.94 -5.61
N TYR A 79 13.98 5.96 -6.58
CA TYR A 79 15.38 5.65 -6.35
C TYR A 79 15.98 6.58 -5.28
N ASN A 80 15.73 7.89 -5.39
CA ASN A 80 16.24 8.89 -4.45
C ASN A 80 15.66 8.74 -3.04
N GLU A 81 14.38 8.36 -2.92
CA GLU A 81 13.76 8.04 -1.63
C GLU A 81 14.42 6.82 -0.98
N CYS A 82 14.70 5.78 -1.77
CA CYS A 82 15.34 4.56 -1.27
C CYS A 82 16.76 4.81 -0.78
N VAL A 83 17.54 5.61 -1.51
CA VAL A 83 18.88 6.04 -1.07
C VAL A 83 18.82 6.80 0.27
N ASP A 84 17.82 7.67 0.46
CA ASP A 84 17.65 8.40 1.73
C ASP A 84 17.28 7.51 2.90
N VAL A 85 16.38 6.55 2.67
CA VAL A 85 15.99 5.57 3.69
C VAL A 85 17.18 4.70 4.06
N LEU A 86 17.94 4.22 3.08
CA LEU A 86 19.16 3.44 3.28
C LEU A 86 20.21 4.18 4.11
N LYS A 87 20.45 5.47 3.82
CA LYS A 87 21.42 6.30 4.54
C LYS A 87 20.97 6.68 5.96
N SER A 88 19.67 6.66 6.25
CA SER A 88 19.12 7.04 7.55
C SER A 88 18.69 5.85 8.42
N ALA A 89 18.77 4.62 7.90
CA ALA A 89 18.35 3.42 8.60
C ALA A 89 19.46 2.85 9.50
N ASP A 90 19.23 2.82 10.81
CA ASP A 90 20.06 2.10 11.80
C ASP A 90 20.01 0.57 11.65
N HIS A 91 19.01 0.03 10.93
CA HIS A 91 18.87 -1.41 10.71
C HIS A 91 18.44 -1.69 9.28
N ARG A 92 19.20 -2.54 8.59
CA ARG A 92 19.00 -2.90 7.18
C ARG A 92 18.50 -4.33 7.10
N PHE A 93 17.51 -4.56 6.24
CA PHE A 93 16.92 -5.88 6.06
C PHE A 93 17.76 -6.76 5.13
N TYR A 94 18.31 -6.16 4.07
CA TYR A 94 19.30 -6.79 3.20
C TYR A 94 20.72 -6.56 3.73
N ASP A 95 21.65 -7.42 3.30
CA ASP A 95 23.06 -7.44 3.69
C ASP A 95 23.86 -6.33 2.98
N TRP A 96 23.42 -5.09 3.17
CA TRP A 96 24.14 -3.90 2.72
C TRP A 96 25.32 -3.65 3.65
N SER A 97 26.50 -3.47 3.07
CA SER A 97 27.63 -2.89 3.79
C SER A 97 27.49 -1.37 3.91
N ASP A 98 28.16 -0.78 4.89
CA ASP A 98 28.19 0.68 5.06
C ASP A 98 28.85 1.37 3.87
N ASP A 99 29.93 0.79 3.33
CA ASP A 99 30.63 1.30 2.14
C ASP A 99 29.71 1.33 0.90
N GLU A 100 28.89 0.29 0.70
CA GLU A 100 27.93 0.25 -0.42
C GLU A 100 26.88 1.35 -0.28
N VAL A 101 26.31 1.55 0.91
CA VAL A 101 25.30 2.59 1.16
C VAL A 101 25.89 3.99 1.02
N GLU A 102 27.12 4.22 1.49
CA GLU A 102 27.81 5.51 1.33
C GLU A 102 28.10 5.83 -0.14
N SER A 103 28.41 4.81 -0.95
CA SER A 103 28.66 4.96 -2.39
C SER A 103 27.42 5.32 -3.21
N LEU A 104 26.21 5.09 -2.68
CA LEU A 104 24.96 5.44 -3.38
C LEU A 104 24.80 6.96 -3.50
N GLU A 105 24.70 7.44 -4.72
CA GLU A 105 24.41 8.84 -5.03
C GLU A 105 22.98 8.98 -5.56
N ARG A 106 22.38 10.15 -5.31
CA ARG A 106 21.09 10.52 -5.88
C ARG A 106 21.22 10.77 -7.39
N LEU A 107 20.16 10.46 -8.14
CA LEU A 107 20.03 10.66 -9.58
C LEU A 107 19.23 11.90 -9.95
#